data_AF-A0A139YBE7-F1
#
_entry.id   AF-A0A139YBE7-F1
#
_cell.length_a   1.000
_cell.length_b   1.000
_cell.length_c   1.000
_cell.angle_alpha   90.00
_cell.angle_beta   90.00
_cell.angle_gamma   90.00
#
_symmetry.space_group_name_H-M   'P 1'
#
loop_
_entity.id
_entity.type
_entity.pdbx_description
1 polymer ?
#
loop_
_entity_poly.entity_id
_entity_poly.type
_entity_poly.pdbx_seq_one_letter_code
_entity_poly.pdbx_strand_id
1 'polypeptide(L)'
;MEDSPPNTSEGSSTPPPEITPETSIRIVRVPQVQALPEGVPPPATALETEDYYGLWRNKPRLLARSNYPDDQWSGLCNGWSQVEDSHPFKLLWSDPERIIQKELVGALKYTKWKCFQAYRIGSALQESQVKLLIIVETNSTTYSHAWGIARLCRDILRGYDITDVEVEVQECTGCWAINRIRESVGPEVIVQDCPICH
;
A
#
# COMPACT_ATOMS: atom_id res chain seq x y z
N MET A 1 32.77 -49.43 78.58
CA MET A 1 32.75 -48.02 79.02
C MET A 1 31.76 -47.31 78.12
N GLU A 2 30.89 -46.55 78.76
CA GLU A 2 29.65 -45.89 78.29
C GLU A 2 29.77 -45.18 76.91
N ASP A 3 28.72 -44.95 76.11
CA ASP A 3 27.38 -44.46 76.44
C ASP A 3 26.35 -44.70 75.31
N SER A 4 25.06 -44.60 75.61
CA SER A 4 23.90 -44.97 74.76
C SER A 4 23.31 -43.81 73.89
N PRO A 5 22.36 -44.07 72.95
CA PRO A 5 21.92 -43.21 71.81
C PRO A 5 20.66 -42.35 72.17
N PRO A 6 20.00 -41.50 71.32
CA PRO A 6 19.21 -41.92 70.11
C PRO A 6 18.85 -40.87 69.00
N ASN A 7 18.13 -41.37 67.98
CA ASN A 7 16.93 -40.79 67.32
C ASN A 7 16.95 -39.94 66.02
N THR A 8 16.06 -40.40 65.10
CA THR A 8 15.19 -39.69 64.12
C THR A 8 15.85 -38.97 62.93
N SER A 9 15.29 -38.90 61.71
CA SER A 9 13.93 -39.14 61.22
C SER A 9 13.93 -39.50 59.73
N GLU A 10 12.99 -40.37 59.35
CA GLU A 10 12.14 -40.32 58.16
C GLU A 10 12.74 -39.99 56.78
N GLY A 11 12.58 -40.97 55.88
CA GLY A 11 12.63 -40.72 54.45
C GLY A 11 11.44 -39.89 53.96
N SER A 12 11.65 -39.19 52.86
CA SER A 12 10.58 -38.86 51.93
C SER A 12 11.18 -38.65 50.55
N SER A 13 11.05 -39.66 49.70
CA SER A 13 11.33 -39.56 48.27
C SER A 13 10.30 -38.61 47.65
N THR A 14 10.74 -37.43 47.25
CA THR A 14 9.91 -36.52 46.46
C THR A 14 9.85 -37.04 45.01
N PRO A 15 8.68 -37.38 44.45
CA PRO A 15 8.57 -37.63 43.01
C PRO A 15 8.64 -36.31 42.23
N PRO A 16 9.15 -36.32 40.98
CA PRO A 16 9.25 -35.11 40.16
C PRO A 16 7.87 -34.55 39.80
N PRO A 17 7.73 -33.22 39.67
CA PRO A 17 6.43 -32.59 39.44
C PRO A 17 5.85 -32.96 38.08
N GLU A 18 4.61 -33.45 38.14
CA GLU A 18 3.73 -33.77 37.03
C GLU A 18 3.31 -32.47 36.32
N ILE A 19 3.74 -32.28 35.07
CA ILE A 19 3.40 -31.11 34.26
C ILE A 19 2.04 -31.37 33.63
N THR A 20 0.97 -30.93 34.28
CA THR A 20 -0.36 -30.83 33.67
C THR A 20 -0.36 -29.68 32.65
N PRO A 21 -0.79 -29.88 31.40
CA PRO A 21 -0.99 -28.78 30.47
C PRO A 21 -2.33 -28.11 30.76
N GLU A 22 -2.37 -27.24 31.77
CA GLU A 22 -3.48 -26.32 31.94
C GLU A 22 -3.38 -25.19 30.90
N THR A 23 -4.30 -25.25 29.94
CA THR A 23 -5.10 -24.14 29.41
C THR A 23 -4.37 -22.84 29.05
N SER A 24 -4.46 -22.45 27.78
CA SER A 24 -5.28 -21.29 27.43
C SER A 24 -5.43 -21.21 25.92
N ILE A 25 -6.64 -21.45 25.40
CA ILE A 25 -6.98 -21.01 24.05
C ILE A 25 -6.86 -19.47 24.08
N ARG A 26 -5.80 -18.93 23.48
CA ARG A 26 -5.69 -17.50 23.21
C ARG A 26 -6.79 -17.14 22.22
N ILE A 27 -7.91 -16.65 22.73
CA ILE A 27 -8.81 -15.84 21.92
C ILE A 27 -7.99 -14.62 21.50
N VAL A 28 -7.52 -14.62 20.25
CA VAL A 28 -6.91 -13.45 19.63
C VAL A 28 -8.01 -12.43 19.45
N ARG A 29 -8.13 -11.49 20.40
CA ARG A 29 -8.91 -10.28 20.19
C ARG A 29 -8.27 -9.53 19.02
N VAL A 30 -8.97 -9.47 17.90
CA VAL A 30 -8.68 -8.49 16.84
C VAL A 30 -8.73 -7.11 17.50
N PRO A 31 -7.63 -6.33 17.51
CA PRO A 31 -7.69 -4.96 18.00
C PRO A 31 -8.62 -4.19 17.06
N GLN A 32 -9.80 -3.84 17.56
CA GLN A 32 -10.63 -2.83 16.94
C GLN A 32 -9.88 -1.51 16.95
N VAL A 33 -9.77 -0.91 15.76
CA VAL A 33 -9.26 0.45 15.50
C VAL A 33 -7.80 0.64 15.95
N GLN A 34 -6.86 0.17 15.14
CA GLN A 34 -5.47 0.61 15.27
C GLN A 34 -5.38 2.08 14.90
N ALA A 35 -4.97 2.91 15.87
CA ALA A 35 -4.45 4.24 15.58
C ALA A 35 -3.39 4.13 14.47
N LEU A 36 -3.37 5.12 13.57
CA LEU A 36 -2.34 5.22 12.54
C LEU A 36 -0.95 5.08 13.16
N PRO A 37 0.00 4.37 12.51
CA PRO A 37 1.38 4.30 13.00
C PRO A 37 1.93 5.72 13.20
N GLU A 38 2.74 5.93 14.25
CA GLU A 38 3.39 7.21 14.52
C GLU A 38 4.11 7.71 13.26
N GLY A 39 3.78 8.92 12.81
CA GLY A 39 4.37 9.56 11.62
C GLY A 39 3.60 9.39 10.32
N VAL A 40 2.49 8.63 10.29
CA VAL A 40 1.58 8.64 9.13
C VAL A 40 0.64 9.86 9.25
N PRO A 41 0.61 10.77 8.25
CA PRO A 41 -0.26 11.93 8.29
C PRO A 41 -1.73 11.52 8.16
N PRO A 42 -2.70 12.38 8.52
CA PRO A 42 -4.12 12.02 8.39
C PRO A 42 -4.52 11.81 6.93
N PRO A 43 -5.52 10.95 6.63
CA PRO A 43 -6.06 10.84 5.29
C PRO A 43 -6.66 12.16 4.81
N ALA A 44 -6.65 12.35 3.49
CA ALA A 44 -7.37 13.46 2.87
C ALA A 44 -8.86 13.40 3.22
N THR A 45 -9.45 14.57 3.43
CA THR A 45 -10.89 14.71 3.59
C THR A 45 -11.60 14.40 2.28
N ALA A 46 -12.90 14.08 2.37
CA ALA A 46 -13.73 13.88 1.19
C ALA A 46 -13.75 15.13 0.29
N LEU A 47 -13.77 16.32 0.91
CA LEU A 47 -13.74 17.59 0.19
C LEU A 47 -12.42 17.79 -0.56
N GLU A 48 -11.27 17.54 0.09
CA GLU A 48 -9.97 17.63 -0.58
C GLU A 48 -9.85 16.65 -1.76
N THR A 49 -10.42 15.45 -1.63
CA THR A 49 -10.43 14.46 -2.71
C THR A 49 -11.32 14.89 -3.87
N GLU A 50 -12.50 15.44 -3.57
CA GLU A 50 -13.43 15.98 -4.56
C GLU A 50 -12.86 17.22 -5.24
N ASP A 51 -12.20 18.11 -4.51
CA ASP A 51 -11.53 19.27 -5.10
C ASP A 51 -10.35 18.84 -5.97
N TYR A 52 -9.65 17.75 -5.63
CA TYR A 52 -8.50 17.30 -6.42
C TYR A 52 -8.90 16.70 -7.78
N TYR A 53 -9.85 15.75 -7.81
CA TYR A 53 -10.27 15.04 -9.03
C TYR A 53 -11.71 15.31 -9.49
N GLY A 54 -12.42 16.27 -8.90
CA GLY A 54 -13.86 16.46 -9.11
C GLY A 54 -14.27 16.71 -10.56
N LEU A 55 -13.33 17.15 -11.39
CA LEU A 55 -13.53 17.39 -12.82
C LEU A 55 -13.23 16.17 -13.71
N TRP A 56 -12.68 15.10 -13.16
CA TRP A 56 -12.38 13.87 -13.89
C TRP A 56 -13.67 13.07 -14.08
N ARG A 57 -13.96 12.64 -15.31
CA ARG A 57 -15.19 11.91 -15.65
C ARG A 57 -15.38 10.62 -14.83
N ASN A 58 -14.28 9.96 -14.45
CA ASN A 58 -14.28 8.71 -13.69
C ASN A 58 -14.21 8.92 -12.18
N LYS A 59 -14.06 10.15 -11.68
CA LYS A 59 -13.99 10.53 -10.25
C LYS A 59 -13.29 9.47 -9.39
N PRO A 60 -12.00 9.18 -9.65
CA PRO A 60 -11.30 8.17 -8.89
C PRO A 60 -11.24 8.56 -7.41
N ARG A 61 -11.27 7.56 -6.53
CA ARG A 61 -11.07 7.79 -5.11
C ARG A 61 -9.58 7.73 -4.82
N LEU A 62 -8.99 8.90 -4.59
CA LEU A 62 -7.60 9.01 -4.20
C LEU A 62 -7.44 8.49 -2.77
N LEU A 63 -6.56 7.51 -2.58
CA LEU A 63 -6.27 6.97 -1.25
C LEU A 63 -5.04 7.66 -0.67
N ALA A 64 -3.92 7.71 -1.39
CA ALA A 64 -2.70 8.28 -0.84
C ALA A 64 -1.80 8.88 -1.92
N ARG A 65 -0.94 9.81 -1.51
CA ARG A 65 0.11 10.42 -2.32
C ARG A 65 1.44 10.34 -1.59
N SER A 66 2.53 10.18 -2.32
CA SER A 66 3.87 10.07 -1.76
C SER A 66 4.44 11.39 -1.21
N ASN A 67 4.04 12.54 -1.79
CA ASN A 67 4.44 13.89 -1.38
C ASN A 67 3.55 14.51 -0.29
N TYR A 68 2.63 13.76 0.30
CA TYR A 68 1.83 14.27 1.41
C TYR A 68 2.50 13.95 2.77
N PRO A 69 2.62 14.92 3.71
CA PRO A 69 1.96 16.23 3.74
C PRO A 69 2.78 17.41 3.18
N ASP A 70 3.96 17.16 2.60
CA ASP A 70 4.85 18.20 2.08
C ASP A 70 4.14 19.10 1.04
N ASP A 71 3.30 18.50 0.20
CA ASP A 71 2.40 19.18 -0.73
C ASP A 71 0.94 19.00 -0.33
N GLN A 72 0.26 20.12 -0.02
CA GLN A 72 -1.16 20.10 0.31
C GLN A 72 -2.03 19.66 -0.87
N TRP A 73 -3.25 19.25 -0.56
CA TRP A 73 -4.27 18.89 -1.54
C TRP A 73 -4.91 20.17 -2.09
N SER A 74 -4.16 20.94 -2.88
CA SER A 74 -4.64 22.21 -3.42
C SER A 74 -4.83 22.15 -4.93
N GLY A 75 -5.98 22.66 -5.38
CA GLY A 75 -6.26 22.94 -6.78
C GLY A 75 -7.05 21.85 -7.50
N LEU A 76 -8.07 22.28 -8.23
CA LEU A 76 -8.81 21.44 -9.18
C LEU A 76 -7.84 20.95 -10.26
N CYS A 77 -7.52 19.66 -10.27
CA CYS A 77 -6.75 19.06 -11.35
C CYS A 77 -7.66 18.96 -12.58
N ASN A 78 -7.66 20.01 -13.39
CA ASN A 78 -8.45 20.12 -14.61
C ASN A 78 -7.66 19.71 -15.87
N GLY A 79 -6.36 19.39 -15.72
CA GLY A 79 -5.49 18.97 -16.81
C GLY A 79 -4.80 17.63 -16.55
N TRP A 80 -4.79 16.76 -17.56
CA TRP A 80 -3.90 15.62 -17.62
C TRP A 80 -3.40 15.39 -19.04
N SER A 81 -2.17 14.91 -19.16
CA SER A 81 -1.60 14.47 -20.43
C SER A 81 -0.74 13.22 -20.23
N GLN A 82 -0.47 12.50 -21.31
CA GLN A 82 0.47 11.37 -21.27
C GLN A 82 1.89 11.90 -20.98
N VAL A 83 2.66 11.12 -20.23
CA VAL A 83 4.09 11.35 -20.09
C VAL A 83 4.77 11.04 -21.42
N GLU A 84 5.65 11.92 -21.87
CA GLU A 84 6.37 11.78 -23.13
C GLU A 84 7.26 10.53 -23.11
N ASP A 85 7.38 9.83 -24.25
CA ASP A 85 8.19 8.61 -24.32
C ASP A 85 9.69 8.86 -24.10
N SER A 86 10.15 10.10 -24.29
CA SER A 86 11.52 10.55 -23.98
C SER A 86 11.78 10.75 -22.48
N HIS A 87 10.75 10.71 -21.64
CA HIS A 87 10.92 10.88 -20.19
C HIS A 87 11.75 9.74 -19.59
N PRO A 88 12.72 10.01 -18.70
CA PRO A 88 13.57 8.95 -18.11
C PRO A 88 12.78 7.78 -17.51
N PHE A 89 11.69 8.07 -16.78
CA PHE A 89 10.76 7.05 -16.29
C PHE A 89 10.18 6.16 -17.40
N LYS A 90 9.78 6.72 -18.55
CA LYS A 90 9.16 5.96 -19.66
C LYS A 90 10.18 5.09 -20.38
N LEU A 91 11.41 5.56 -20.51
CA LEU A 91 12.54 4.78 -21.02
C LEU A 91 12.82 3.57 -20.11
N LEU A 92 12.94 3.82 -18.80
CA LEU A 92 13.17 2.78 -17.81
C LEU A 92 12.00 1.80 -17.70
N TRP A 93 10.76 2.30 -17.81
CA TRP A 93 9.57 1.46 -17.84
C TRP A 93 9.54 0.53 -19.06
N SER A 94 10.06 0.96 -20.19
CA SER A 94 10.08 0.18 -21.44
C SER A 94 11.30 -0.75 -21.56
N ASP A 95 12.16 -0.76 -20.53
CA ASP A 95 13.35 -1.60 -20.51
C ASP A 95 13.00 -3.11 -20.63
N PRO A 96 13.66 -3.87 -21.53
CA PRO A 96 13.38 -5.29 -21.73
C PRO A 96 13.59 -6.16 -20.50
N GLU A 97 14.51 -5.81 -19.60
CA GLU A 97 14.75 -6.57 -18.36
C GLU A 97 13.65 -6.32 -17.32
N ARG A 98 12.88 -5.24 -17.51
CA ARG A 98 11.70 -4.85 -16.71
C ARG A 98 12.01 -4.77 -15.21
N ILE A 99 13.23 -4.36 -14.86
CA ILE A 99 13.69 -4.35 -13.46
C ILE A 99 12.79 -3.44 -12.62
N ILE A 100 12.58 -2.20 -13.05
CA ILE A 100 11.72 -1.25 -12.33
C ILE A 100 10.28 -1.79 -12.16
N GLN A 101 9.74 -2.47 -13.18
CA GLN A 101 8.40 -3.05 -13.10
C GLN A 101 8.35 -4.14 -12.03
N LYS A 102 9.36 -5.01 -11.97
CA LYS A 102 9.45 -6.09 -10.97
C LYS A 102 9.56 -5.53 -9.55
N GLU A 103 10.37 -4.49 -9.34
CA GLU A 103 10.50 -3.86 -8.03
C GLU A 103 9.21 -3.17 -7.57
N LEU A 104 8.58 -2.40 -8.46
CA LEU A 104 7.30 -1.74 -8.17
C LEU A 104 6.18 -2.76 -7.91
N VAL A 105 6.13 -3.87 -8.65
CA VAL A 105 5.20 -4.98 -8.38
C VAL A 105 5.54 -5.65 -7.04
N GLY A 106 6.82 -5.80 -6.72
CA GLY A 106 7.29 -6.32 -5.44
C GLY A 106 6.82 -5.49 -4.25
N ALA A 107 6.82 -4.15 -4.37
CA ALA A 107 6.27 -3.25 -3.38
C ALA A 107 4.75 -3.45 -3.13
N LEU A 108 4.04 -4.00 -4.12
CA LEU A 108 2.60 -4.27 -4.06
C LEU A 108 2.25 -5.71 -3.67
N LYS A 109 3.21 -6.51 -3.18
CA LYS A 109 3.05 -7.96 -2.93
C LYS A 109 1.80 -8.35 -2.12
N TYR A 110 1.35 -7.49 -1.20
CA TYR A 110 0.19 -7.73 -0.33
C TYR A 110 -1.02 -6.84 -0.65
N THR A 111 -1.04 -6.26 -1.86
CA THR A 111 -2.05 -5.30 -2.29
C THR A 111 -2.80 -5.86 -3.49
N LYS A 112 -4.13 -5.77 -3.47
CA LYS A 112 -4.93 -6.09 -4.67
C LYS A 112 -4.88 -4.91 -5.63
N TRP A 113 -3.94 -4.95 -6.57
CA TRP A 113 -3.76 -3.91 -7.58
C TRP A 113 -4.24 -4.38 -8.96
N LYS A 114 -4.48 -3.42 -9.86
CA LYS A 114 -5.00 -3.64 -11.22
C LYS A 114 -4.03 -3.16 -12.30
N CYS A 115 -3.49 -1.94 -12.18
CA CYS A 115 -2.42 -1.47 -13.07
C CYS A 115 -1.61 -0.32 -12.49
N PHE A 116 -0.55 0.01 -13.22
CA PHE A 116 0.16 1.27 -13.16
C PHE A 116 -0.21 2.14 -14.37
N GLN A 117 -0.29 3.46 -14.19
CA GLN A 117 -0.40 4.43 -15.27
C GLN A 117 0.47 5.64 -14.96
N ALA A 118 1.05 6.27 -15.97
CA ALA A 118 1.85 7.47 -15.78
C ALA A 118 1.25 8.64 -16.57
N TYR A 119 1.02 9.75 -15.88
CA TYR A 119 0.48 10.97 -16.48
C TYR A 119 1.19 12.19 -15.94
N ARG A 120 1.17 13.27 -16.72
CA ARG A 120 1.33 14.61 -16.17
C ARG A 120 -0.01 15.06 -15.61
N ILE A 121 -0.05 15.41 -14.34
CA ILE A 121 -1.26 15.86 -13.65
C ILE A 121 -0.95 17.18 -12.97
N GLY A 122 -1.82 18.17 -13.19
CA GLY A 122 -1.72 19.47 -12.56
C GLY A 122 -3.01 20.26 -12.72
N SER A 123 -2.94 21.53 -12.31
CA SER A 123 -4.03 22.48 -12.47
C SER A 123 -3.56 23.67 -13.29
N ALA A 124 -4.48 24.53 -13.73
CA ALA A 124 -4.10 25.82 -14.34
C ALA A 124 -3.22 26.71 -13.44
N LEU A 125 -3.19 26.44 -12.12
CA LEU A 125 -2.44 27.21 -11.12
C LEU A 125 -1.14 26.53 -10.68
N GLN A 126 -0.90 25.27 -11.07
CA GLN A 126 0.26 24.49 -10.64
C GLN A 126 0.81 23.69 -11.82
N GLU A 127 2.12 23.79 -12.07
CA GLU A 127 2.78 23.05 -13.13
C GLU A 127 2.43 21.55 -13.06
N SER A 128 2.22 20.95 -14.23
CA SER A 128 1.83 19.55 -14.32
C SER A 128 3.01 18.64 -13.94
N GLN A 129 2.91 18.02 -12.78
CA GLN A 129 3.90 17.07 -12.26
C GLN A 129 3.69 15.69 -12.88
N VAL A 130 4.77 14.94 -13.04
CA VAL A 130 4.68 13.54 -13.46
C VAL A 130 4.23 12.69 -12.29
N LYS A 131 3.18 11.90 -12.51
CA LYS A 131 2.56 11.05 -11.50
C LYS A 131 2.48 9.62 -11.97
N LEU A 132 3.01 8.70 -11.16
CA LEU A 132 2.77 7.27 -11.27
C LEU A 132 1.53 6.91 -10.45
N LEU A 133 0.46 6.56 -11.16
CA LEU A 133 -0.80 6.15 -10.60
C LEU A 133 -0.84 4.64 -10.42
N ILE A 134 -1.09 4.19 -9.19
CA ILE A 134 -1.30 2.79 -8.81
C ILE A 134 -2.79 2.59 -8.62
N ILE A 135 -3.42 1.82 -9.51
CA ILE A 135 -4.85 1.51 -9.43
C ILE A 135 -5.05 0.27 -8.59
N VAL A 136 -5.76 0.40 -7.47
CA VAL A 136 -6.11 -0.71 -6.59
C VAL A 136 -7.57 -1.10 -6.71
N GLU A 137 -7.88 -2.32 -6.29
CA GLU A 137 -9.27 -2.79 -6.19
C GLU A 137 -10.03 -1.98 -5.14
N THR A 138 -11.29 -1.64 -5.44
CA THR A 138 -12.11 -0.81 -4.56
C THR A 138 -12.27 -1.44 -3.19
N ASN A 139 -12.07 -0.65 -2.14
CA ASN A 139 -12.11 -1.04 -0.73
C ASN A 139 -11.15 -2.19 -0.37
N SER A 140 -10.10 -2.42 -1.16
CA SER A 140 -9.14 -3.51 -0.94
C SER A 140 -7.96 -3.15 -0.05
N THR A 141 -7.75 -1.86 0.21
CA THR A 141 -6.62 -1.36 1.00
C THR A 141 -7.05 -0.22 1.90
N THR A 142 -6.31 -0.02 2.99
CA THR A 142 -6.47 1.13 3.88
C THR A 142 -5.60 2.30 3.41
N TYR A 143 -5.92 3.50 3.90
CA TYR A 143 -5.10 4.69 3.71
C TYR A 143 -3.65 4.49 4.17
N SER A 144 -3.44 3.96 5.38
CA SER A 144 -2.10 3.80 5.95
C SER A 144 -1.22 2.88 5.11
N HIS A 145 -1.79 1.77 4.61
CA HIS A 145 -1.10 0.85 3.72
C HIS A 145 -0.82 1.49 2.36
N ALA A 146 -1.81 2.18 1.78
CA ALA A 146 -1.66 2.90 0.51
C ALA A 146 -0.59 4.00 0.59
N TRP A 147 -0.50 4.71 1.70
CA TRP A 147 0.54 5.74 1.91
C TRP A 147 1.93 5.13 2.03
N GLY A 148 2.07 4.01 2.74
CA GLY A 148 3.31 3.24 2.79
C GLY A 148 3.77 2.78 1.41
N ILE A 149 2.85 2.26 0.59
CA ILE A 149 3.11 1.88 -0.81
C ILE A 149 3.58 3.08 -1.63
N ALA A 150 2.83 4.19 -1.59
CA ALA A 150 3.16 5.37 -2.38
C ALA A 150 4.59 5.84 -2.10
N ARG A 151 4.98 5.90 -0.82
CA ARG A 151 6.34 6.28 -0.42
C ARG A 151 7.39 5.26 -0.83
N LEU A 152 7.14 3.96 -0.61
CA LEU A 152 8.07 2.91 -1.00
C LEU A 152 8.32 2.93 -2.51
N CYS A 153 7.27 3.05 -3.32
CA CYS A 153 7.39 3.17 -4.77
C CYS A 153 8.15 4.43 -5.18
N ARG A 154 7.93 5.57 -4.50
CA ARG A 154 8.71 6.79 -4.74
C ARG A 154 10.19 6.59 -4.42
N ASP A 155 10.50 5.91 -3.32
CA ASP A 155 11.88 5.66 -2.92
C ASP A 155 12.58 4.70 -3.89
N ILE A 156 11.86 3.71 -4.44
CA ILE A 156 12.32 2.88 -5.56
C ILE A 156 12.65 3.78 -6.76
N LEU A 157 11.73 4.63 -7.21
CA LEU A 157 11.96 5.53 -8.35
C LEU A 157 13.20 6.40 -8.16
N ARG A 158 13.37 6.97 -6.97
CA ARG A 158 14.54 7.78 -6.62
C ARG A 158 15.84 6.97 -6.61
N GLY A 159 15.79 5.67 -6.31
CA GLY A 159 16.93 4.75 -6.45
C GLY A 159 17.42 4.56 -7.88
N TYR A 160 16.59 4.91 -8.88
CA TYR A 160 16.93 4.94 -10.31
C TYR A 160 17.13 6.37 -10.84
N ASP A 161 17.42 7.34 -9.97
CA ASP A 161 17.57 8.76 -10.30
C ASP A 161 16.31 9.41 -10.93
N ILE A 162 15.13 8.80 -10.74
CA ILE A 162 13.83 9.37 -11.14
C ILE A 162 13.29 10.18 -9.97
N THR A 163 13.64 11.47 -9.92
CA THR A 163 13.32 12.34 -8.77
C THR A 163 12.09 13.23 -8.97
N ASP A 164 11.60 13.35 -10.19
CA ASP A 164 10.50 14.25 -10.59
C ASP A 164 9.14 13.53 -10.75
N VAL A 165 9.07 12.26 -10.34
CA VAL A 165 7.85 11.44 -10.36
C VAL A 165 7.33 11.23 -8.96
N GLU A 166 6.11 11.70 -8.70
CA GLU A 166 5.37 11.39 -7.47
C GLU A 166 4.41 10.22 -7.70
N VAL A 167 4.04 9.51 -6.63
CA VAL A 167 3.22 8.29 -6.69
C VAL A 167 1.88 8.53 -6.02
N GLU A 168 0.81 8.10 -6.68
CA GLU A 168 -0.55 8.18 -6.15
C GLU A 168 -1.20 6.79 -6.18
N VAL A 169 -1.86 6.41 -5.09
CA VAL A 169 -2.64 5.18 -4.99
C VAL A 169 -4.11 5.53 -5.02
N GLN A 170 -4.86 4.98 -5.96
CA GLN A 170 -6.26 5.32 -6.18
C GLN A 170 -7.14 4.09 -6.46
N GLU A 171 -8.39 4.17 -6.05
CA GLU A 171 -9.43 3.22 -6.44
C GLU A 171 -10.14 3.75 -7.67
N CYS A 172 -10.30 2.92 -8.71
CA CYS A 172 -11.11 3.29 -9.85
C CYS A 172 -12.56 2.89 -9.63
N THR A 173 -13.46 3.86 -9.59
CA THR A 173 -14.91 3.69 -9.42
C THR A 173 -15.66 3.57 -10.75
N GLY A 174 -15.01 3.07 -11.82
CA GLY A 174 -15.61 3.01 -13.15
C GLY A 174 -14.95 2.07 -14.18
N CYS A 175 -15.82 1.48 -15.02
CA CYS A 175 -15.58 0.51 -16.10
C CYS A 175 -14.42 0.82 -17.07
N TRP A 176 -14.18 2.10 -17.39
CA TRP A 176 -13.22 2.50 -18.44
C TRP A 176 -11.75 2.19 -18.12
N ALA A 177 -11.36 2.13 -16.84
CA ALA A 177 -9.98 1.81 -16.49
C ALA A 177 -9.63 0.35 -16.84
N ILE A 178 -10.58 -0.58 -16.76
CA ILE A 178 -10.34 -2.02 -17.00
C ILE A 178 -9.96 -2.27 -18.46
N ASN A 179 -10.58 -1.59 -19.41
CA ASN A 179 -10.21 -1.70 -20.83
C ASN A 179 -8.78 -1.19 -21.08
N ARG A 180 -8.37 -0.08 -20.46
CA ARG A 180 -6.99 0.43 -20.56
C ARG A 180 -5.96 -0.41 -19.79
N ILE A 181 -6.37 -1.00 -18.67
CA ILE A 181 -5.55 -1.96 -17.91
C ILE A 181 -5.18 -3.12 -18.85
N ARG A 182 -6.16 -3.73 -19.53
CA ARG A 182 -5.96 -4.83 -20.47
C ARG A 182 -5.00 -4.50 -21.61
N GLU A 183 -5.05 -3.27 -22.13
CA GLU A 183 -4.10 -2.80 -23.16
C GLU A 183 -2.67 -2.63 -22.62
N SER A 184 -2.51 -2.32 -21.32
CA SER A 184 -1.20 -1.97 -20.73
C SER A 184 -0.44 -3.16 -20.14
N VAL A 185 -1.12 -4.20 -19.65
CA VAL A 185 -0.48 -5.36 -19.00
C VAL A 185 -0.25 -6.56 -19.94
N GLY A 186 -0.73 -6.47 -21.18
CA GLY A 186 -0.62 -7.55 -22.17
C GLY A 186 -1.65 -8.67 -21.95
N PRO A 187 -1.87 -9.54 -22.95
CA PRO A 187 -2.96 -10.53 -22.97
C PRO A 187 -2.83 -11.65 -21.91
N GLU A 188 -1.68 -11.76 -21.25
CA GLU A 188 -1.38 -12.86 -20.33
C GLU A 188 -1.83 -12.60 -18.88
N VAL A 189 -2.25 -11.38 -18.55
CA VAL A 189 -2.72 -11.02 -17.20
C VAL A 189 -4.24 -11.08 -17.14
N ILE A 190 -4.76 -12.01 -16.33
CA ILE A 190 -6.20 -12.17 -16.11
C ILE A 190 -6.72 -11.01 -15.26
N VAL A 191 -7.31 -10.02 -15.91
CA VAL A 191 -8.05 -8.94 -15.25
C VAL A 191 -9.48 -9.41 -15.02
N GLN A 192 -9.82 -9.68 -13.76
CA GLN A 192 -11.16 -10.08 -13.32
C GLN A 192 -12.18 -9.03 -13.76
N ASP A 193 -13.24 -9.46 -14.46
CA ASP A 193 -14.33 -8.58 -14.91
C ASP A 193 -15.00 -7.88 -13.73
N CYS A 194 -15.36 -6.61 -13.92
CA CYS A 194 -16.12 -5.87 -12.93
C CYS A 194 -17.57 -6.38 -12.92
N PRO A 195 -18.10 -6.89 -11.80
CA PRO A 195 -19.47 -7.40 -11.71
C PRO A 195 -20.55 -6.32 -11.83
N ILE A 196 -20.17 -5.04 -11.93
CA ILE A 196 -21.08 -3.90 -12.11
C ILE A 196 -21.41 -3.69 -13.60
N CYS A 197 -20.74 -4.39 -14.52
CA CYS A 197 -20.81 -4.14 -15.96
C CYS A 197 -21.22 -5.38 -16.79
N HIS A 198 -22.21 -6.13 -16.31
CA HIS A 198 -22.97 -7.06 -17.15
C HIS A 198 -24.27 -6.41 -17.64
#